data_AF-A0A356EN37-F1
#
_entry.id   AF-A0A356EN37-F1
#
_cell.length_a   1.000
_cell.length_b   1.000
_cell.length_c   1.000
_cell.angle_alpha   90.00
_cell.angle_beta   90.00
_cell.angle_gamma   90.00
#
_symmetry.space_group_name_H-M   'P 1'
#
loop_
_entity.id
_entity.type
_entity.pdbx_description
1 polymer ?
#
loop_
_entity_poly.entity_id
_entity_poly.type
_entity_poly.pdbx_seq_one_letter_code
_entity_poly.pdbx_strand_id
1 'polypeptide(L)'
;MNRMASIAIGTCFCLVSPVHSNACRAAGLVIDHGNTDLASLSLWAVRQAKAELHIAYGHTSHGSQVTEGMTAMNAFINGGGLGMSCPVDTFKWNDGPSAGALDIDDYFASGDLGNPNYTAWADGTRTYLDNPTNSDVNVILWSWCGQADTTAANIDLYLGLMTQLEIDYPDVRFVYMTGHVNGCATTGNLFLRNQQIRDYCIANGKVLYDFADIESWDPDGNYYGDKLVLDDCSYDSDGNGTRDRNWAIDWQNTHTQNVEWFSCSCSHSQPLNGNQKAYAAWSLWTSLITPVPGDANRDGSVGEEDAKTLATHWGQSGDWEQGDFDNDGLINALDAAILAAHWGDHASREGNGVAVPEPSMLGMLMSLGLLASGRRRQVRNGCSRMDKVGEVMRDRR
;
A
#
# COMPACT_ATOMS: atom_id res chain seq x y z
N MET A 1 -14.96 -79.61 -22.63
CA MET A 1 -14.21 -78.81 -21.63
C MET A 1 -14.68 -77.37 -21.75
N ASN A 2 -15.51 -76.95 -20.79
CA ASN A 2 -16.04 -75.59 -20.66
C ASN A 2 -14.92 -74.61 -20.29
N ARG A 3 -14.80 -73.49 -21.01
CA ARG A 3 -14.36 -72.21 -20.42
C ARG A 3 -15.15 -71.08 -21.08
N MET A 4 -16.16 -70.60 -20.36
CA MET A 4 -16.73 -69.27 -20.54
C MET A 4 -15.65 -68.24 -20.18
N ALA A 5 -15.42 -67.26 -21.05
CA ALA A 5 -14.65 -66.07 -20.74
C ALA A 5 -15.63 -64.93 -20.44
N SER A 6 -15.67 -64.51 -19.18
CA SER A 6 -16.45 -63.37 -18.71
C SER A 6 -15.83 -62.07 -19.21
N ILE A 7 -16.65 -61.23 -19.86
CA ILE A 7 -16.30 -59.85 -20.22
C ILE A 7 -16.61 -58.97 -18.99
N ALA A 8 -15.56 -58.48 -18.34
CA ALA A 8 -15.68 -57.49 -17.26
C ALA A 8 -15.79 -56.10 -17.89
N ILE A 9 -16.92 -55.42 -17.69
CA ILE A 9 -17.11 -54.00 -18.01
C ILE A 9 -16.45 -53.20 -16.89
N GLY A 10 -15.25 -52.68 -17.16
CA GLY A 10 -14.56 -51.77 -16.26
C GLY A 10 -15.13 -50.36 -16.40
N THR A 11 -15.83 -49.89 -15.38
CA THR A 11 -16.27 -48.50 -15.23
C THR A 11 -15.04 -47.62 -15.05
N CYS A 12 -14.72 -46.80 -16.05
CA CYS A 12 -13.66 -45.80 -15.97
C CYS A 12 -14.17 -44.62 -15.12
N PHE A 13 -13.77 -44.59 -13.85
CA PHE A 13 -13.91 -43.40 -13.01
C PHE A 13 -12.83 -42.40 -13.44
N CYS A 14 -13.22 -41.39 -14.22
CA CYS A 14 -12.38 -40.20 -14.43
C CYS A 14 -12.24 -39.48 -13.08
N LEU A 15 -11.10 -39.65 -12.42
CA LEU A 15 -10.69 -38.80 -11.32
C LEU A 15 -10.43 -37.40 -11.89
N VAL A 16 -11.35 -36.48 -11.64
CA VAL A 16 -11.12 -35.05 -11.85
C VAL A 16 -10.17 -34.62 -10.74
N SER A 17 -8.87 -34.59 -11.04
CA SER A 17 -7.89 -33.93 -10.18
C SER A 17 -8.30 -32.47 -10.03
N PRO A 18 -8.39 -31.91 -8.81
CA PRO A 18 -8.58 -30.48 -8.65
C PRO A 18 -7.37 -29.80 -9.27
N VAL A 19 -7.63 -29.01 -10.31
CA VAL A 19 -6.68 -28.03 -10.83
C VAL A 19 -6.43 -27.09 -9.66
N HIS A 20 -5.28 -27.27 -9.00
CA HIS A 20 -4.80 -26.28 -8.06
C HIS A 20 -4.51 -25.06 -8.91
N SER A 21 -5.35 -24.05 -8.79
CA SER A 21 -5.06 -22.71 -9.25
C SER A 21 -3.76 -22.31 -8.55
N ASN A 22 -2.62 -22.45 -9.23
CA ASN A 22 -1.42 -21.74 -8.83
C ASN A 22 -1.73 -20.26 -9.03
N ALA A 23 -2.31 -19.64 -8.00
CA ALA A 23 -2.34 -18.20 -7.91
C ALA A 23 -0.89 -17.73 -8.08
N CYS A 24 -0.65 -16.89 -9.09
CA CYS A 24 0.60 -16.16 -9.21
C CYS A 24 0.75 -15.37 -7.91
N ARG A 25 1.61 -15.87 -7.03
CA ARG A 25 1.89 -15.27 -5.75
C ARG A 25 2.62 -13.97 -6.03
N ALA A 26 1.98 -12.83 -5.75
CA ALA A 26 2.58 -11.52 -5.95
C ALA A 26 4.01 -11.52 -5.37
N ALA A 27 4.98 -11.06 -6.16
CA ALA A 27 6.35 -10.92 -5.68
C ALA A 27 6.35 -9.98 -4.47
N GLY A 28 7.09 -10.32 -3.41
CA GLY A 28 7.20 -9.45 -2.25
C GLY A 28 7.85 -8.12 -2.62
N LEU A 29 7.39 -7.04 -1.99
CA LEU A 29 7.97 -5.70 -2.15
C LEU A 29 9.12 -5.56 -1.14
N VAL A 30 10.36 -5.47 -1.61
CA VAL A 30 11.53 -5.21 -0.76
C VAL A 30 12.02 -3.81 -1.05
N ILE A 31 12.18 -3.01 -0.01
CA ILE A 31 12.73 -1.66 -0.03
C ILE A 31 14.07 -1.71 0.70
N ASP A 32 15.16 -1.57 -0.05
CA ASP A 32 16.53 -1.74 0.45
C ASP A 32 17.46 -0.62 -0.06
N HIS A 33 18.79 -0.81 -0.01
CA HIS A 33 19.75 0.19 -0.50
C HIS A 33 19.52 0.60 -1.97
N GLY A 34 18.97 -0.30 -2.80
CA GLY A 34 18.64 -0.07 -4.20
C GLY A 34 17.45 0.87 -4.41
N ASN A 35 16.70 1.19 -3.35
CA ASN A 35 15.53 2.07 -3.38
C ASN A 35 15.82 3.45 -2.81
N THR A 36 17.07 3.92 -2.86
CA THR A 36 17.49 5.21 -2.28
C THR A 36 17.56 6.36 -3.29
N ASP A 37 17.22 6.12 -4.57
CA ASP A 37 17.18 7.17 -5.60
C ASP A 37 15.84 7.94 -5.58
N LEU A 38 15.82 9.07 -4.87
CA LEU A 38 14.65 9.97 -4.83
C LEU A 38 14.27 10.55 -6.20
N ALA A 39 15.23 10.74 -7.11
CA ALA A 39 14.96 11.36 -8.41
C ALA A 39 14.17 10.43 -9.33
N SER A 40 14.19 9.12 -9.05
CA SER A 40 13.38 8.11 -9.73
C SER A 40 11.90 8.15 -9.32
N LEU A 41 11.56 8.79 -8.19
CA LEU A 41 10.18 8.80 -7.69
C LEU A 41 9.29 9.72 -8.52
N SER A 42 8.15 9.19 -8.94
CA SER A 42 7.12 9.98 -9.60
C SER A 42 6.51 10.99 -8.63
N LEU A 43 6.46 12.28 -9.02
CA LEU A 43 5.82 13.33 -8.21
C LEU A 43 4.34 13.05 -7.95
N TRP A 44 3.65 12.31 -8.82
CA TRP A 44 2.31 11.85 -8.52
C TRP A 44 2.30 10.84 -7.38
N ALA A 45 3.19 9.85 -7.41
CA ALA A 45 3.20 8.80 -6.40
C ALA A 45 3.46 9.41 -5.03
N VAL A 46 4.33 10.43 -4.98
CA VAL A 46 4.55 11.24 -3.78
C VAL A 46 3.27 11.96 -3.34
N ARG A 47 2.50 12.55 -4.26
CA ARG A 47 1.23 13.21 -3.93
C ARG A 47 0.17 12.22 -3.44
N GLN A 48 0.08 11.03 -4.05
CA GLN A 48 -0.86 10.00 -3.61
C GLN A 48 -0.46 9.38 -2.29
N ALA A 49 0.83 9.13 -2.06
CA ALA A 49 1.34 8.74 -0.74
C ALA A 49 0.81 9.71 0.33
N LYS A 50 0.89 11.01 0.07
CA LYS A 50 0.41 12.05 1.00
C LYS A 50 -1.11 12.16 1.11
N ALA A 51 -1.86 11.68 0.12
CA ALA A 51 -3.32 11.79 0.08
C ALA A 51 -4.03 10.54 0.61
N GLU A 52 -3.41 9.38 0.44
CA GLU A 52 -4.03 8.08 0.71
C GLU A 52 -3.44 7.39 1.93
N LEU A 53 -2.17 7.62 2.27
CA LEU A 53 -1.54 6.88 3.37
C LEU A 53 -1.72 7.59 4.69
N HIS A 54 -2.22 6.82 5.65
CA HIS A 54 -2.28 7.15 7.06
C HIS A 54 -1.49 6.07 7.80
N ILE A 55 -0.26 6.40 8.22
CA ILE A 55 0.74 5.43 8.65
C ILE A 55 0.86 5.50 10.17
N ALA A 56 0.72 4.38 10.88
CA ALA A 56 1.13 4.31 12.28
C ALA A 56 2.53 3.69 12.36
N TYR A 57 3.50 4.45 12.90
CA TYR A 57 4.90 4.04 12.99
C TYR A 57 5.37 3.89 14.45
N GLY A 58 5.54 2.64 14.88
CA GLY A 58 5.95 2.30 16.24
C GLY A 58 7.46 2.07 16.31
N HIS A 59 8.20 2.86 17.09
CA HIS A 59 9.64 2.70 17.19
C HIS A 59 10.25 3.26 18.47
N THR A 60 11.57 3.03 18.61
CA THR A 60 12.44 3.69 19.59
C THR A 60 13.61 4.37 18.86
N SER A 61 14.78 4.49 19.49
CA SER A 61 15.89 5.32 18.99
C SER A 61 16.38 4.94 17.58
N HIS A 62 16.46 3.66 17.21
CA HIS A 62 16.92 3.32 15.85
C HIS A 62 15.89 3.70 14.79
N GLY A 63 14.59 3.50 15.04
CA GLY A 63 13.56 3.88 14.08
C GLY A 63 13.41 5.39 13.90
N SER A 64 13.75 6.21 14.91
CA SER A 64 13.66 7.67 14.80
C SER A 64 14.56 8.24 13.70
N GLN A 65 15.58 7.49 13.28
CA GLN A 65 16.43 7.86 12.15
C GLN A 65 15.64 8.07 10.85
N VAL A 66 14.53 7.36 10.65
CA VAL A 66 13.67 7.50 9.45
C VAL A 66 12.97 8.86 9.47
N THR A 67 12.25 9.19 10.55
CA THR A 67 11.50 10.44 10.67
C THR A 67 12.40 11.66 10.85
N GLU A 68 13.52 11.54 11.56
CA GLU A 68 14.56 12.57 11.66
C GLU A 68 15.20 12.88 10.29
N GLY A 69 15.53 11.82 9.53
CA GLY A 69 16.04 11.93 8.17
C GLY A 69 15.03 12.62 7.24
N MET A 70 13.78 12.14 7.19
CA MET A 70 12.72 12.73 6.36
C MET A 70 12.44 14.19 6.70
N THR A 71 12.50 14.55 8.00
CA THR A 71 12.31 15.93 8.45
C THR A 71 13.36 16.86 7.86
N ALA A 72 14.64 16.52 7.99
CA ALA A 72 15.72 17.34 7.45
C ALA A 72 15.77 17.28 5.91
N MET A 73 15.36 16.16 5.32
CA MET A 73 15.30 15.94 3.87
C MET A 73 14.39 16.95 3.16
N ASN A 74 13.21 17.26 3.72
CA ASN A 74 12.29 18.21 3.09
C ASN A 74 12.95 19.59 2.89
N ALA A 75 13.69 20.08 3.89
CA ALA A 75 14.43 21.34 3.77
C ALA A 75 15.59 21.25 2.77
N PHE A 76 16.31 20.13 2.74
CA PHE A 76 17.39 19.87 1.79
C PHE A 76 16.88 19.89 0.33
N ILE A 77 15.79 19.19 0.03
CA ILE A 77 15.19 19.17 -1.32
C ILE A 77 14.59 20.53 -1.69
N ASN A 78 13.92 21.22 -0.75
CA ASN A 78 13.46 22.60 -0.98
C ASN A 78 14.62 23.56 -1.33
N GLY A 79 15.84 23.26 -0.87
CA GLY A 79 17.07 23.98 -1.18
C GLY A 79 17.74 23.58 -2.51
N GLY A 80 17.17 22.65 -3.28
CA GLY A 80 17.75 22.13 -4.52
C GLY A 80 18.75 20.99 -4.31
N GLY A 81 18.70 20.31 -3.16
CA GLY A 81 19.47 19.10 -2.91
C GLY A 81 19.31 18.05 -4.01
N LEU A 82 20.38 17.29 -4.28
CA LEU A 82 20.50 16.34 -5.38
C LEU A 82 20.31 16.96 -6.77
N GLY A 83 20.35 18.30 -6.89
CA GLY A 83 19.99 19.01 -8.11
C GLY A 83 18.51 18.88 -8.49
N MET A 84 17.67 18.42 -7.55
CA MET A 84 16.24 18.23 -7.80
C MET A 84 15.53 19.57 -7.91
N SER A 85 14.57 19.64 -8.84
CA SER A 85 13.68 20.78 -9.01
C SER A 85 12.24 20.30 -8.92
N CYS A 86 11.70 20.26 -7.71
CA CYS A 86 10.30 19.94 -7.44
C CYS A 86 9.61 21.09 -6.67
N PRO A 87 8.27 21.12 -6.61
CA PRO A 87 7.55 22.07 -5.78
C PRO A 87 8.01 22.03 -4.32
N VAL A 88 7.93 23.17 -3.63
CA VAL A 88 8.20 23.25 -2.18
C VAL A 88 7.29 22.28 -1.44
N ASP A 89 7.84 21.62 -0.42
CA ASP A 89 7.14 20.65 0.43
C ASP A 89 6.68 19.38 -0.31
N THR A 90 7.34 19.04 -1.42
CA THR A 90 7.10 17.77 -2.14
C THR A 90 7.19 16.59 -1.18
N PHE A 91 8.27 16.50 -0.39
CA PHE A 91 8.52 15.42 0.57
C PHE A 91 8.22 15.80 2.02
N LYS A 92 7.24 16.69 2.23
CA LYS A 92 6.78 17.03 3.57
C LYS A 92 5.97 15.88 4.17
N TRP A 93 6.24 15.58 5.44
CA TRP A 93 5.44 14.71 6.29
C TRP A 93 5.03 15.46 7.57
N ASN A 94 4.07 14.92 8.32
CA ASN A 94 3.62 15.46 9.59
C ASN A 94 3.24 14.35 10.56
N ASP A 95 3.43 14.60 11.86
CA ASP A 95 2.90 13.75 12.92
C ASP A 95 1.38 13.97 13.04
N GLY A 96 0.62 13.05 12.45
CA GLY A 96 -0.82 13.14 12.24
C GLY A 96 -1.27 13.92 11.00
N PRO A 97 -2.60 13.95 10.72
CA PRO A 97 -3.14 14.51 9.49
C PRO A 97 -2.81 16.00 9.30
N SER A 98 -2.20 16.35 8.17
CA SER A 98 -1.92 17.74 7.81
C SER A 98 -1.96 17.96 6.31
N ALA A 99 -2.65 19.02 5.87
CA ALA A 99 -2.88 19.28 4.45
C ALA A 99 -1.55 19.38 3.68
N GLY A 100 -1.40 18.54 2.67
CA GLY A 100 -0.21 18.52 1.82
C GLY A 100 1.03 17.98 2.52
N ALA A 101 0.89 17.12 3.52
CA ALA A 101 1.96 16.36 4.15
C ALA A 101 1.59 14.87 4.19
N LEU A 102 2.59 13.99 4.13
CA LEU A 102 2.39 12.56 4.42
C LEU A 102 2.01 12.41 5.90
N ASP A 103 0.94 11.66 6.15
CA ASP A 103 0.44 11.42 7.49
C ASP A 103 1.13 10.21 8.13
N ILE A 104 1.88 10.47 9.19
CA ILE A 104 2.53 9.44 10.00
C ILE A 104 2.19 9.72 11.46
N ASP A 105 1.43 8.86 12.11
CA ASP A 105 1.31 8.85 13.56
C ASP A 105 2.60 8.28 14.15
N ASP A 106 3.52 9.17 14.48
CA ASP A 106 4.84 8.84 15.01
C ASP A 106 4.71 8.44 16.48
N TYR A 107 5.33 7.33 16.88
CA TYR A 107 5.14 6.75 18.22
C TYR A 107 3.67 6.43 18.56
N PHE A 108 2.88 5.98 17.57
CA PHE A 108 1.45 5.69 17.74
C PHE A 108 1.11 4.80 18.93
N ALA A 109 2.03 3.90 19.31
CA ALA A 109 1.91 3.02 20.46
C ALA A 109 3.19 3.04 21.30
N SER A 110 3.02 3.05 22.63
CA SER A 110 4.14 2.93 23.56
C SER A 110 4.76 1.53 23.53
N GLY A 111 6.07 1.44 23.77
CA GLY A 111 6.79 0.18 23.87
C GLY A 111 7.68 -0.09 22.66
N ASP A 112 8.11 -1.33 22.52
CA ASP A 112 8.93 -1.80 21.40
C ASP A 112 8.60 -3.26 21.07
N LEU A 113 9.22 -3.81 20.04
CA LEU A 113 8.96 -5.17 19.56
C LEU A 113 9.43 -6.28 20.53
N GLY A 114 10.18 -5.97 21.58
CA GLY A 114 10.73 -6.95 22.53
C GLY A 114 10.17 -6.86 23.95
N ASN A 115 9.93 -5.66 24.47
CA ASN A 115 9.51 -5.41 25.84
C ASN A 115 7.99 -5.12 25.91
N PRO A 116 7.26 -5.67 26.90
CA PRO A 116 7.72 -6.56 27.98
C PRO A 116 7.95 -8.03 27.61
N ASN A 117 7.43 -8.53 26.49
CA ASN A 117 7.32 -9.97 26.28
C ASN A 117 7.24 -10.41 24.80
N TYR A 118 7.70 -9.58 23.85
CA TYR A 118 7.62 -9.81 22.40
C TYR A 118 6.22 -9.95 21.79
N THR A 119 5.14 -9.91 22.60
CA THR A 119 3.75 -10.00 22.10
C THR A 119 2.94 -8.73 22.36
N ALA A 120 3.29 -7.95 23.38
CA ALA A 120 2.51 -6.78 23.82
C ALA A 120 2.36 -5.71 22.73
N TRP A 121 3.34 -5.52 21.86
CA TRP A 121 3.25 -4.56 20.75
C TRP A 121 2.14 -4.93 19.76
N ALA A 122 1.86 -6.23 19.56
CA ALA A 122 0.81 -6.69 18.69
C ALA A 122 -0.57 -6.40 19.31
N ASP A 123 -0.72 -6.59 20.62
CA ASP A 123 -1.94 -6.22 21.35
C ASP A 123 -2.15 -4.70 21.37
N GLY A 124 -1.06 -3.93 21.49
CA GLY A 124 -1.07 -2.47 21.36
C GLY A 124 -1.51 -2.02 19.97
N THR A 125 -1.03 -2.69 18.92
CA THR A 125 -1.44 -2.44 17.53
C THR A 125 -2.93 -2.69 17.34
N ARG A 126 -3.45 -3.83 17.83
CA ARG A 126 -4.90 -4.12 17.81
C ARG A 126 -5.71 -3.05 18.53
N THR A 127 -5.29 -2.70 19.75
CA THR A 127 -5.97 -1.67 20.56
C THR A 127 -6.05 -0.33 19.83
N TYR A 128 -4.98 0.03 19.11
CA TYR A 128 -4.92 1.28 18.37
C TYR A 128 -5.78 1.23 17.08
N LEU A 129 -5.75 0.13 16.32
CA LEU A 129 -6.57 -0.04 15.10
C LEU A 129 -8.07 -0.21 15.41
N ASP A 130 -8.41 -0.85 16.53
CA ASP A 130 -9.80 -1.05 16.97
C ASP A 130 -10.43 0.26 17.49
N ASN A 131 -9.64 1.29 17.74
CA ASN A 131 -10.13 2.59 18.16
C ASN A 131 -10.73 3.35 16.95
N PRO A 132 -12.03 3.70 16.95
CA PRO A 132 -12.67 4.38 15.84
C PRO A 132 -12.08 5.76 15.48
N THR A 133 -11.25 6.35 16.33
CA THR A 133 -10.56 7.62 16.00
C THR A 133 -9.41 7.43 15.00
N ASN A 134 -8.97 6.20 14.79
CA ASN A 134 -7.82 5.84 13.96
C ASN A 134 -8.27 4.96 12.77
N SER A 135 -9.55 5.05 12.39
CA SER A 135 -10.14 4.19 11.34
C SER A 135 -9.62 4.51 9.94
N ASP A 136 -8.93 5.64 9.78
CA ASP A 136 -8.23 6.09 8.59
C ASP A 136 -6.88 5.40 8.39
N VAL A 137 -6.25 4.92 9.47
CA VAL A 137 -4.95 4.24 9.43
C VAL A 137 -5.00 3.01 8.54
N ASN A 138 -4.13 2.98 7.53
CA ASN A 138 -4.08 1.92 6.52
C ASN A 138 -2.68 1.36 6.28
N VAL A 139 -1.68 1.83 7.03
CA VAL A 139 -0.33 1.24 7.06
C VAL A 139 0.16 1.13 8.50
N ILE A 140 0.71 -0.03 8.87
CA ILE A 140 1.42 -0.25 10.13
C ILE A 140 2.86 -0.62 9.83
N LEU A 141 3.79 0.06 10.50
CA LEU A 141 5.19 -0.27 10.53
C LEU A 141 5.69 -0.27 11.97
N TRP A 142 6.50 -1.26 12.34
CA TRP A 142 7.25 -1.26 13.59
C TRP A 142 8.74 -1.37 13.31
N SER A 143 9.54 -0.53 13.97
CA SER A 143 10.99 -0.63 13.94
C SER A 143 11.52 -1.44 15.10
N TRP A 144 12.47 -2.31 14.76
CA TRP A 144 13.36 -2.91 15.73
C TRP A 144 14.37 -1.89 16.30
N CYS A 145 14.97 -2.28 17.41
CA CYS A 145 16.11 -1.66 18.06
C CYS A 145 17.05 -2.83 18.51
N GLY A 146 17.80 -2.70 19.62
CA GLY A 146 18.65 -3.78 20.14
C GLY A 146 17.94 -5.13 20.40
N GLN A 147 16.61 -5.11 20.47
CA GLN A 147 15.67 -6.19 20.71
C GLN A 147 15.62 -7.17 19.53
N ALA A 148 16.10 -6.76 18.35
CA ALA A 148 16.24 -7.65 17.20
C ALA A 148 17.37 -8.68 17.39
N ASP A 149 18.37 -8.40 18.23
CA ASP A 149 19.43 -9.38 18.53
C ASP A 149 18.93 -10.39 19.57
N THR A 150 17.98 -11.21 19.11
CA THR A 150 17.20 -12.13 19.92
C THR A 150 17.23 -13.54 19.35
N THR A 151 16.46 -14.46 19.92
CA THR A 151 16.43 -15.86 19.47
C THR A 151 15.65 -16.05 18.16
N ALA A 152 15.90 -17.16 17.46
CA ALA A 152 15.08 -17.58 16.30
C ALA A 152 13.60 -17.65 16.58
N ALA A 153 13.23 -18.22 17.73
CA ALA A 153 11.85 -18.38 18.12
C ALA A 153 11.14 -17.03 18.31
N ASN A 154 11.85 -15.99 18.77
CA ASN A 154 11.27 -14.65 18.92
C ASN A 154 11.08 -13.95 17.57
N ILE A 155 11.98 -14.19 16.60
CA ILE A 155 11.76 -13.71 15.22
C ILE A 155 10.59 -14.47 14.58
N ASP A 156 10.50 -15.79 14.74
CA ASP A 156 9.34 -16.57 14.27
C ASP A 156 8.02 -16.08 14.89
N LEU A 157 8.06 -15.72 16.18
CA LEU A 157 6.91 -15.12 16.88
C LEU A 157 6.53 -13.77 16.27
N TYR A 158 7.49 -12.87 16.03
CA TYR A 158 7.22 -11.60 15.34
C TYR A 158 6.57 -11.81 13.97
N LEU A 159 7.14 -12.69 13.14
CA LEU A 159 6.63 -12.99 11.81
C LEU A 159 5.22 -13.58 11.86
N GLY A 160 4.96 -14.48 12.81
CA GLY A 160 3.63 -15.05 13.05
C GLY A 160 2.61 -14.01 13.51
N LEU A 161 3.00 -13.09 14.40
CA LEU A 161 2.13 -12.01 14.87
C LEU A 161 1.81 -11.00 13.76
N MET A 162 2.80 -10.59 12.96
CA MET A 162 2.58 -9.72 11.80
C MET A 162 1.62 -10.37 10.79
N THR A 163 1.78 -11.67 10.51
CA THR A 163 0.85 -12.40 9.64
C THR A 163 -0.55 -12.51 10.22
N GLN A 164 -0.67 -12.69 11.53
CA GLN A 164 -1.98 -12.69 12.16
C GLN A 164 -2.63 -11.31 12.09
N LEU A 165 -1.87 -10.22 12.25
CA LEU A 165 -2.39 -8.85 12.09
C LEU A 165 -2.89 -8.59 10.65
N GLU A 166 -2.17 -9.04 9.63
CA GLU A 166 -2.63 -8.96 8.23
C GLU A 166 -3.96 -9.72 8.00
N ILE A 167 -4.17 -10.83 8.71
CA ILE A 167 -5.44 -11.58 8.65
C ILE A 167 -6.55 -10.85 9.42
N ASP A 168 -6.23 -10.29 10.57
CA ASP A 168 -7.18 -9.61 11.46
C ASP A 168 -7.66 -8.28 10.83
N TYR A 169 -6.78 -7.57 10.09
CA TYR A 169 -7.03 -6.26 9.48
C TYR A 169 -6.70 -6.27 7.98
N PRO A 170 -7.55 -6.88 7.13
CA PRO A 170 -7.25 -7.09 5.71
C PRO A 170 -7.15 -5.81 4.88
N ASP A 171 -7.70 -4.70 5.37
CA ASP A 171 -7.65 -3.38 4.71
C ASP A 171 -6.42 -2.55 5.13
N VAL A 172 -5.59 -3.07 6.06
CA VAL A 172 -4.37 -2.42 6.56
C VAL A 172 -3.14 -3.14 6.00
N ARG A 173 -2.19 -2.38 5.46
CA ARG A 173 -0.91 -2.91 4.98
C ARG A 173 0.09 -2.98 6.14
N PHE A 174 0.68 -4.15 6.36
CA PHE A 174 1.71 -4.35 7.38
C PHE A 174 3.09 -4.43 6.74
N VAL A 175 3.97 -3.48 7.09
CA VAL A 175 5.34 -3.44 6.62
C VAL A 175 6.25 -4.15 7.62
N TYR A 176 6.93 -5.18 7.16
CA TYR A 176 7.95 -5.90 7.92
C TYR A 176 9.26 -5.13 7.88
N MET A 177 10.11 -5.31 8.87
CA MET A 177 11.37 -4.57 8.98
C MET A 177 12.48 -5.45 9.51
N THR A 178 13.70 -5.33 8.96
CA THR A 178 14.89 -5.90 9.60
C THR A 178 15.35 -5.04 10.78
N GLY A 179 16.21 -5.60 11.64
CA GLY A 179 16.91 -4.83 12.67
C GLY A 179 17.98 -3.92 12.10
N HIS A 180 18.80 -3.35 12.97
CA HIS A 180 20.03 -2.66 12.59
C HIS A 180 21.17 -3.68 12.36
N VAL A 181 22.32 -3.21 11.86
CA VAL A 181 23.59 -3.94 11.91
C VAL A 181 24.26 -3.73 13.27
N ASN A 182 24.95 -4.73 13.81
CA ASN A 182 25.62 -4.66 15.12
C ASN A 182 27.08 -5.09 15.08
N GLY A 183 27.68 -5.10 13.89
CA GLY A 183 29.07 -5.46 13.70
C GLY A 183 29.38 -6.95 13.87
N CYS A 184 28.38 -7.82 13.95
CA CYS A 184 28.61 -9.25 13.88
C CYS A 184 29.00 -9.68 12.45
N ALA A 185 29.70 -10.82 12.34
CA ALA A 185 29.97 -11.44 11.05
C ALA A 185 28.67 -11.93 10.39
N THR A 186 28.72 -12.34 9.12
CA THR A 186 27.58 -12.91 8.38
C THR A 186 27.04 -14.24 8.96
N THR A 187 27.75 -14.81 9.94
CA THR A 187 27.33 -15.98 10.74
C THR A 187 26.85 -15.61 12.15
N GLY A 188 26.88 -14.32 12.50
CA GLY A 188 26.46 -13.78 13.78
C GLY A 188 24.95 -13.74 13.97
N ASN A 189 24.51 -13.66 15.22
CA ASN A 189 23.10 -13.86 15.57
C ASN A 189 22.17 -12.85 14.88
N LEU A 190 22.40 -11.54 15.06
CA LEU A 190 21.55 -10.50 14.46
C LEU A 190 21.55 -10.54 12.92
N PHE A 191 22.70 -10.78 12.29
CA PHE A 191 22.75 -10.99 10.84
C PHE A 191 21.82 -12.14 10.41
N LEU A 192 21.90 -13.29 11.09
CA LEU A 192 21.03 -14.43 10.84
C LEU A 192 19.56 -14.15 11.20
N ARG A 193 19.26 -13.21 12.12
CA ARG A 193 17.88 -12.80 12.46
C ARG A 193 17.29 -11.92 11.36
N ASN A 194 18.08 -10.98 10.85
CA ASN A 194 17.71 -10.16 9.70
C ASN A 194 17.49 -11.03 8.45
N GLN A 195 18.36 -12.02 8.23
CA GLN A 195 18.18 -12.97 7.13
C GLN A 195 16.88 -13.80 7.27
N GLN A 196 16.54 -14.23 8.49
CA GLN A 196 15.28 -14.92 8.74
C GLN A 196 14.05 -14.08 8.36
N ILE A 197 14.07 -12.77 8.66
CA ILE A 197 13.00 -11.83 8.27
C ILE A 197 12.95 -11.67 6.74
N ARG A 198 14.10 -11.46 6.09
CA ARG A 198 14.20 -11.36 4.61
C ARG A 198 13.64 -12.58 3.92
N ASP A 199 14.12 -13.76 4.32
CA ASP A 199 13.70 -15.04 3.74
C ASP A 199 12.20 -15.22 3.90
N TYR A 200 11.65 -14.90 5.07
CA TYR A 200 10.21 -14.95 5.31
C TYR A 200 9.45 -14.01 4.38
N CYS A 201 9.89 -12.75 4.25
CA CYS A 201 9.19 -11.75 3.43
C CYS A 201 9.21 -12.11 1.95
N ILE A 202 10.35 -12.53 1.41
CA ILE A 202 10.49 -12.97 0.03
C ILE A 202 9.64 -14.22 -0.21
N ALA A 203 9.79 -15.23 0.66
CA ALA A 203 9.04 -16.47 0.54
C ALA A 203 7.54 -16.27 0.73
N ASN A 204 7.12 -15.21 1.45
CA ASN A 204 5.72 -14.91 1.77
C ASN A 204 5.12 -13.68 1.06
N GLY A 205 5.83 -13.07 0.11
CA GLY A 205 5.30 -11.98 -0.71
C GLY A 205 4.94 -10.76 0.14
N LYS A 206 5.69 -10.53 1.22
CA LYS A 206 5.45 -9.45 2.18
C LYS A 206 6.09 -8.15 1.71
N VAL A 207 5.65 -7.04 2.29
CA VAL A 207 6.35 -5.76 2.19
C VAL A 207 7.45 -5.71 3.25
N LEU A 208 8.69 -5.48 2.84
CA LEU A 208 9.86 -5.39 3.71
C LEU A 208 10.56 -4.04 3.52
N TYR A 209 10.79 -3.34 4.62
CA TYR A 209 11.75 -2.24 4.71
C TYR A 209 13.04 -2.75 5.34
N ASP A 210 14.08 -2.96 4.54
CA ASP A 210 15.30 -3.64 4.94
C ASP A 210 16.34 -2.67 5.53
N PHE A 211 16.07 -2.25 6.76
CA PHE A 211 16.92 -1.33 7.52
C PHE A 211 18.39 -1.77 7.57
N ALA A 212 18.67 -3.03 7.91
CA ALA A 212 20.04 -3.55 7.98
C ALA A 212 20.74 -3.59 6.63
N ASP A 213 20.01 -3.81 5.54
CA ASP A 213 20.60 -3.74 4.22
C ASP A 213 20.99 -2.29 3.88
N ILE A 214 20.09 -1.31 4.07
CA ILE A 214 20.41 0.11 3.86
C ILE A 214 21.67 0.54 4.64
N GLU A 215 21.86 0.05 5.88
CA GLU A 215 23.05 0.34 6.70
C GLU A 215 24.35 -0.33 6.23
N SER A 216 24.26 -1.28 5.30
CA SER A 216 25.37 -2.11 4.84
C SER A 216 25.97 -1.63 3.52
N TRP A 217 25.44 -0.57 2.90
CA TRP A 217 25.89 -0.04 1.62
C TRP A 217 26.11 1.47 1.67
N ASP A 218 27.17 1.95 1.00
CA ASP A 218 27.31 3.38 0.72
C ASP A 218 26.56 3.77 -0.57
N PRO A 219 26.38 5.09 -0.85
CA PRO A 219 25.71 5.55 -2.07
C PRO A 219 26.41 5.16 -3.38
N ASP A 220 27.69 4.76 -3.34
CA ASP A 220 28.46 4.34 -4.52
C ASP A 220 28.30 2.84 -4.81
N GLY A 221 27.56 2.12 -3.96
CA GLY A 221 27.32 0.68 -4.09
C GLY A 221 28.45 -0.18 -3.51
N ASN A 222 29.25 0.34 -2.58
CA ASN A 222 30.21 -0.48 -1.83
C ASN A 222 29.51 -1.18 -0.67
N TYR A 223 29.75 -2.48 -0.54
CA TYR A 223 29.20 -3.31 0.54
C TYR A 223 30.13 -3.36 1.78
N TYR A 224 29.51 -3.33 2.97
CA TYR A 224 30.17 -3.34 4.27
C TYR A 224 29.63 -4.42 5.22
N GLY A 225 28.55 -5.12 4.87
CA GLY A 225 27.93 -6.13 5.75
C GLY A 225 28.82 -7.32 6.10
N ASP A 226 29.88 -7.57 5.32
CA ASP A 226 30.91 -8.58 5.58
C ASP A 226 32.17 -8.03 6.29
N LYS A 227 32.19 -6.74 6.62
CA LYS A 227 33.32 -6.02 7.25
C LYS A 227 33.05 -5.63 8.69
N LEU A 228 32.26 -6.44 9.40
CA LEU A 228 31.89 -6.20 10.80
C LEU A 228 31.26 -4.80 11.03
N VAL A 229 30.45 -4.31 10.10
CA VAL A 229 29.85 -2.95 10.15
C VAL A 229 28.91 -2.77 11.35
N LEU A 230 29.11 -1.70 12.12
CA LEU A 230 28.25 -1.25 13.23
C LEU A 230 27.18 -0.26 12.74
N ASP A 231 26.15 -0.10 13.56
CA ASP A 231 25.06 0.86 13.36
C ASP A 231 25.54 2.32 13.36
N ASP A 232 26.71 2.59 13.95
CA ASP A 232 27.40 3.88 13.86
C ASP A 232 28.15 4.12 12.53
N CYS A 233 28.04 3.18 11.58
CA CYS A 233 28.74 3.10 10.29
C CYS A 233 30.22 2.72 10.37
N SER A 234 30.75 2.36 11.56
CA SER A 234 32.14 1.93 11.71
C SER A 234 32.34 0.49 11.19
N TYR A 235 33.44 0.23 10.48
CA TYR A 235 33.73 -1.07 9.88
C TYR A 235 35.22 -1.42 9.96
N ASP A 236 35.53 -2.70 9.80
CA ASP A 236 36.89 -3.27 9.75
C ASP A 236 37.42 -3.21 8.32
N SER A 237 38.31 -2.26 8.03
CA SER A 237 38.75 -1.99 6.66
C SER A 237 39.86 -2.89 6.15
N ASP A 238 40.58 -3.56 7.04
CA ASP A 238 41.72 -4.43 6.71
C ASP A 238 41.53 -5.91 7.11
N GLY A 239 40.40 -6.23 7.74
CA GLY A 239 40.03 -7.60 8.14
C GLY A 239 40.78 -8.09 9.38
N ASN A 240 41.34 -7.18 10.20
CA ASN A 240 42.10 -7.54 11.39
C ASN A 240 41.22 -7.78 12.64
N GLY A 241 39.91 -7.60 12.52
CA GLY A 241 38.92 -7.71 13.60
C GLY A 241 38.68 -6.42 14.38
N THR A 242 39.32 -5.31 14.01
CA THR A 242 39.18 -3.99 14.63
C THR A 242 38.51 -3.04 13.65
N ARG A 243 37.48 -2.33 14.11
CA ARG A 243 36.83 -1.30 13.31
C ARG A 243 37.66 -0.03 13.35
N ASP A 244 38.23 0.34 12.22
CA ASP A 244 39.23 1.39 12.10
C ASP A 244 38.81 2.50 11.11
N ARG A 245 37.68 2.33 10.44
CA ARG A 245 37.09 3.29 9.51
C ARG A 245 35.58 3.44 9.69
N ASN A 246 35.03 4.48 9.09
CA ASN A 246 33.59 4.74 9.08
C ASN A 246 33.15 5.11 7.65
N TRP A 247 32.32 4.26 7.04
CA TRP A 247 32.01 4.39 5.61
C TRP A 247 31.23 5.67 5.30
N ALA A 248 30.34 6.08 6.20
CA ALA A 248 29.52 7.26 6.01
C ALA A 248 30.36 8.54 6.10
N ILE A 249 31.26 8.61 7.09
CA ILE A 249 32.18 9.74 7.23
C ILE A 249 33.16 9.81 6.05
N ASP A 250 33.69 8.66 5.61
CA ASP A 250 34.59 8.59 4.46
C ASP A 250 33.90 9.15 3.20
N TRP A 251 32.65 8.75 2.94
CA TRP A 251 31.86 9.25 1.81
C TRP A 251 31.51 10.74 1.97
N GLN A 252 31.06 11.17 3.16
CA GLN A 252 30.74 12.58 3.43
C GLN A 252 31.92 13.53 3.20
N ASN A 253 33.15 13.09 3.53
CA ASN A 253 34.35 13.91 3.38
C ASN A 253 34.76 14.12 1.91
N THR A 254 34.27 13.29 0.99
CA THR A 254 34.53 13.42 -0.45
C THR A 254 33.37 14.05 -1.23
N HIS A 255 32.23 14.32 -0.57
CA HIS A 255 31.01 14.83 -1.19
C HIS A 255 30.54 16.13 -0.55
N THR A 256 29.80 16.93 -1.31
CA THR A 256 29.41 18.28 -0.91
C THR A 256 28.10 18.27 -0.11
N GLN A 257 28.17 18.68 1.16
CA GLN A 257 26.98 18.86 2.00
C GLN A 257 26.03 19.93 1.41
N ASN A 258 24.73 19.69 1.52
CA ASN A 258 23.62 20.45 0.94
C ASN A 258 23.56 20.42 -0.59
N VAL A 259 24.37 19.56 -1.23
CA VAL A 259 24.26 19.22 -2.65
C VAL A 259 24.00 17.73 -2.79
N GLU A 260 24.87 16.89 -2.24
CA GLU A 260 24.83 15.43 -2.41
C GLU A 260 24.30 14.70 -1.17
N TRP A 261 24.42 15.34 0.00
CA TRP A 261 23.90 14.84 1.27
C TRP A 261 23.56 15.99 2.20
N PHE A 262 22.80 15.75 3.25
CA PHE A 262 22.49 16.75 4.27
C PHE A 262 22.77 16.25 5.68
N SER A 263 22.95 17.17 6.61
CA SER A 263 23.07 16.84 8.03
C SER A 263 21.69 16.71 8.64
N CYS A 264 21.48 15.66 9.43
CA CYS A 264 20.29 15.43 10.22
C CYS A 264 20.69 14.82 11.58
N SER A 265 19.77 14.85 12.53
CA SER A 265 19.87 13.93 13.68
C SER A 265 19.74 12.49 13.15
N CYS A 266 20.53 11.59 13.72
CA CYS A 266 20.46 10.18 13.38
C CYS A 266 20.97 9.37 14.58
N SER A 267 20.07 8.98 15.47
CA SER A 267 20.42 8.26 16.70
C SER A 267 21.28 7.03 16.42
N HIS A 268 22.41 6.90 17.13
CA HIS A 268 23.40 5.81 16.99
C HIS A 268 24.11 5.72 15.63
N SER A 269 23.88 6.64 14.70
CA SER A 269 24.41 6.56 13.34
C SER A 269 24.96 7.88 12.81
N GLN A 270 25.40 7.88 11.55
CA GLN A 270 25.85 9.08 10.85
C GLN A 270 24.72 9.68 10.00
N PRO A 271 24.72 11.02 9.78
CA PRO A 271 23.68 11.67 8.98
C PRO A 271 23.45 11.05 7.61
N LEU A 272 24.51 10.65 6.90
CA LEU A 272 24.36 10.04 5.58
C LEU A 272 23.48 8.78 5.61
N ASN A 273 23.61 7.94 6.62
CA ASN A 273 22.79 6.74 6.78
C ASN A 273 21.30 7.10 7.04
N GLY A 274 21.06 8.15 7.83
CA GLY A 274 19.73 8.73 8.01
C GLY A 274 19.13 9.27 6.70
N ASN A 275 19.95 9.87 5.83
CA ASN A 275 19.51 10.31 4.50
C ASN A 275 19.07 9.13 3.65
N GLN A 276 19.89 8.07 3.56
CA GLN A 276 19.56 6.87 2.78
C GLN A 276 18.25 6.22 3.27
N LYS A 277 18.05 6.15 4.59
CA LYS A 277 16.80 5.63 5.16
C LYS A 277 15.60 6.50 4.83
N ALA A 278 15.74 7.83 4.89
CA ALA A 278 14.69 8.74 4.49
C ALA A 278 14.33 8.57 3.01
N TYR A 279 15.32 8.41 2.12
CA TYR A 279 15.11 8.17 0.70
C TYR A 279 14.36 6.87 0.46
N ALA A 280 14.83 5.77 1.05
CA ALA A 280 14.18 4.48 0.98
C ALA A 280 12.76 4.52 1.56
N ALA A 281 12.50 5.29 2.63
CA ALA A 281 11.17 5.40 3.21
C ALA A 281 10.18 6.04 2.22
N TRP A 282 10.58 7.08 1.49
CA TRP A 282 9.73 7.64 0.44
C TRP A 282 9.51 6.67 -0.73
N SER A 283 10.51 5.87 -1.08
CA SER A 283 10.33 4.76 -2.03
C SER A 283 9.32 3.74 -1.50
N LEU A 284 9.34 3.41 -0.21
CA LEU A 284 8.33 2.55 0.42
C LEU A 284 6.94 3.16 0.28
N TRP A 285 6.73 4.40 0.74
CA TRP A 285 5.42 5.04 0.73
C TRP A 285 4.82 5.12 -0.67
N THR A 286 5.61 5.56 -1.64
CA THR A 286 5.17 5.63 -3.04
C THR A 286 4.88 4.24 -3.64
N SER A 287 5.59 3.19 -3.20
CA SER A 287 5.33 1.80 -3.64
C SER A 287 4.10 1.16 -3.01
N LEU A 288 3.54 1.74 -1.94
CA LEU A 288 2.30 1.26 -1.32
C LEU A 288 1.03 1.79 -2.00
N ILE A 289 1.18 2.76 -2.91
CA ILE A 289 0.07 3.33 -3.68
C ILE A 289 -0.33 2.38 -4.80
N THR A 290 -1.64 2.19 -4.94
CA THR A 290 -2.21 1.45 -6.08
C THR A 290 -2.58 2.46 -7.16
N PRO A 291 -1.99 2.39 -8.36
CA PRO A 291 -2.40 3.25 -9.47
C PRO A 291 -3.90 3.09 -9.77
N VAL A 292 -4.59 4.21 -10.00
CA VAL A 292 -5.97 4.18 -10.50
C VAL A 292 -5.91 3.71 -11.95
N PRO A 293 -6.46 2.54 -12.32
CA PRO A 293 -6.32 2.04 -13.67
C PRO A 293 -6.92 3.01 -14.68
N GLY A 294 -6.18 3.35 -15.73
CA GLY A 294 -6.60 4.35 -16.72
C GLY A 294 -6.13 5.78 -16.46
N ASP A 295 -5.51 6.08 -15.32
CA ASP A 295 -4.94 7.39 -14.99
C ASP A 295 -3.49 7.49 -15.52
N ALA A 296 -3.35 7.80 -16.83
CA ALA A 296 -2.05 7.88 -17.50
C ALA A 296 -1.25 9.10 -17.06
N ASN A 297 -1.91 10.25 -16.91
CA ASN A 297 -1.21 11.47 -16.50
C ASN A 297 -0.89 11.47 -15.00
N ARG A 298 -1.46 10.49 -14.28
CA ARG A 298 -1.31 10.30 -12.86
C ARG A 298 -1.70 11.61 -12.15
N ASP A 299 -2.96 12.00 -12.28
CA ASP A 299 -3.54 13.14 -11.56
C ASP A 299 -4.52 12.71 -10.46
N GLY A 300 -4.70 11.39 -10.31
CA GLY A 300 -5.63 10.77 -9.38
C GLY A 300 -7.05 10.68 -9.93
N SER A 301 -7.26 10.89 -11.22
CA SER A 301 -8.55 10.83 -11.90
C SER A 301 -8.39 10.20 -13.27
N VAL A 302 -9.42 9.49 -13.74
CA VAL A 302 -9.43 8.99 -15.12
C VAL A 302 -10.35 9.85 -15.97
N GLY A 303 -9.80 10.54 -16.97
CA GLY A 303 -10.58 11.46 -17.78
C GLY A 303 -10.00 11.77 -19.17
N GLU A 304 -10.35 12.96 -19.67
CA GLU A 304 -10.04 13.35 -21.05
C GLU A 304 -8.54 13.47 -21.33
N GLU A 305 -7.73 13.87 -20.35
CA GLU A 305 -6.27 13.99 -20.54
C GLU A 305 -5.60 12.62 -20.63
N ASP A 306 -6.09 11.62 -19.91
CA ASP A 306 -5.59 10.24 -20.02
C ASP A 306 -5.96 9.64 -21.36
N ALA A 307 -7.19 9.89 -21.82
CA ALA A 307 -7.66 9.43 -23.12
C ALA A 307 -6.86 10.06 -24.27
N LYS A 308 -6.48 11.33 -24.15
CA LYS A 308 -5.57 12.00 -25.10
C LYS A 308 -4.19 11.36 -25.09
N THR A 309 -3.68 11.00 -23.91
CA THR A 309 -2.36 10.36 -23.75
C THR A 309 -2.34 8.99 -24.41
N LEU A 310 -3.32 8.15 -24.09
CA LEU A 310 -3.50 6.83 -24.71
C LEU A 310 -3.71 6.95 -26.24
N ALA A 311 -4.52 7.91 -26.70
CA ALA A 311 -4.73 8.12 -28.13
C ALA A 311 -3.46 8.59 -28.87
N THR A 312 -2.60 9.36 -28.20
CA THR A 312 -1.33 9.85 -28.77
C THR A 312 -0.34 8.72 -29.02
N HIS A 313 -0.35 7.70 -28.17
CA HIS A 313 0.58 6.58 -28.23
C HIS A 313 -0.04 5.29 -28.80
N TRP A 314 -1.25 5.37 -29.36
CA TRP A 314 -1.97 4.22 -29.87
C TRP A 314 -1.16 3.36 -30.86
N GLY A 315 -1.10 2.06 -30.59
CA GLY A 315 -0.38 1.06 -31.38
C GLY A 315 1.14 1.11 -31.23
N GLN A 316 1.66 1.93 -30.31
CA GLN A 316 3.08 1.99 -29.97
C GLN A 316 3.36 1.12 -28.74
N SER A 317 4.61 0.73 -28.57
CA SER A 317 5.07 0.25 -27.28
C SER A 317 5.25 1.42 -26.33
N GLY A 318 4.92 1.22 -25.06
CA GLY A 318 5.09 2.22 -24.03
C GLY A 318 4.89 1.66 -22.64
N ASP A 319 4.82 2.56 -21.68
CA ASP A 319 4.56 2.33 -20.27
C ASP A 319 3.21 2.94 -19.86
N TRP A 320 2.91 2.87 -18.56
CA TRP A 320 1.70 3.41 -17.97
C TRP A 320 1.44 4.87 -18.33
N GLU A 321 2.46 5.72 -18.23
CA GLU A 321 2.37 7.16 -18.53
C GLU A 321 2.11 7.44 -20.01
N GLN A 322 2.34 6.47 -20.90
CA GLN A 322 1.97 6.55 -22.32
C GLN A 322 0.61 5.90 -22.62
N GLY A 323 0.02 5.19 -21.66
CA GLY A 323 -1.31 4.60 -21.74
C GLY A 323 -1.34 3.07 -21.81
N ASP A 324 -0.27 2.38 -21.41
CA ASP A 324 -0.25 0.93 -21.22
C ASP A 324 -0.72 0.59 -19.80
N PHE A 325 -2.02 0.33 -19.66
CA PHE A 325 -2.70 0.13 -18.38
C PHE A 325 -2.81 -1.34 -17.97
N ASP A 326 -2.57 -2.30 -18.88
CA ASP A 326 -2.45 -3.72 -18.55
C ASP A 326 -0.99 -4.22 -18.47
N ASN A 327 -0.03 -3.34 -18.78
CA ASN A 327 1.41 -3.55 -18.71
C ASN A 327 1.88 -4.69 -19.64
N ASP A 328 1.24 -4.82 -20.81
CA ASP A 328 1.62 -5.79 -21.85
C ASP A 328 2.70 -5.27 -22.82
N GLY A 329 3.07 -3.99 -22.68
CA GLY A 329 4.07 -3.29 -23.49
C GLY A 329 3.54 -2.77 -24.83
N LEU A 330 2.22 -2.78 -25.07
CA LEU A 330 1.57 -2.31 -26.30
C LEU A 330 0.28 -1.55 -26.01
N ILE A 331 0.24 -0.28 -26.38
CA ILE A 331 -0.92 0.58 -26.13
C ILE A 331 -2.02 0.31 -27.15
N ASN A 332 -3.10 -0.35 -26.73
CA ASN A 332 -4.09 -0.92 -27.61
C ASN A 332 -5.54 -0.89 -27.04
N ALA A 333 -6.42 -1.70 -27.63
CA ALA A 333 -7.84 -1.73 -27.27
C ALA A 333 -8.11 -2.27 -25.85
N LEU A 334 -7.20 -3.06 -25.29
CA LEU A 334 -7.28 -3.51 -23.89
C LEU A 334 -7.07 -2.33 -22.93
N ASP A 335 -6.08 -1.48 -23.19
CA ASP A 335 -5.86 -0.27 -22.39
C ASP A 335 -7.02 0.71 -22.48
N ALA A 336 -7.56 0.90 -23.69
CA ALA A 336 -8.76 1.74 -23.86
C ALA A 336 -9.96 1.17 -23.10
N ALA A 337 -10.07 -0.16 -22.98
CA ALA A 337 -11.12 -0.79 -22.20
C ALA A 337 -10.92 -0.57 -20.69
N ILE A 338 -9.68 -0.61 -20.20
CA ILE A 338 -9.34 -0.26 -18.81
C ILE A 338 -9.69 1.19 -18.53
N LEU A 339 -9.18 2.12 -19.33
CA LEU A 339 -9.48 3.55 -19.20
C LEU A 339 -10.99 3.83 -19.23
N ALA A 340 -11.73 3.19 -20.14
CA ALA A 340 -13.16 3.36 -20.23
C ALA A 340 -13.92 2.76 -19.04
N ALA A 341 -13.45 1.62 -18.51
CA ALA A 341 -14.06 0.97 -17.34
C ALA A 341 -13.92 1.80 -16.07
N HIS A 342 -12.83 2.58 -15.98
CA HIS A 342 -12.52 3.44 -14.85
C HIS A 342 -12.83 4.92 -15.12
N TRP A 343 -13.55 5.25 -16.19
CA TRP A 343 -13.82 6.65 -16.53
C TRP A 343 -14.56 7.39 -15.43
N GLY A 344 -13.97 8.47 -14.92
CA GLY A 344 -14.50 9.24 -13.80
C GLY A 344 -14.24 8.61 -12.42
N ASP A 345 -13.47 7.52 -12.36
CA ASP A 345 -12.87 7.09 -11.10
C ASP A 345 -11.87 8.15 -10.64
N HIS A 346 -11.79 8.27 -9.32
CA HIS A 346 -10.84 9.14 -8.65
C HIS A 346 -10.20 8.32 -7.54
N ALA A 347 -8.88 8.48 -7.35
CA ALA A 347 -8.22 8.07 -6.11
C ALA A 347 -9.07 8.65 -4.98
N SER A 348 -9.56 7.78 -4.09
CA SER A 348 -10.55 8.13 -3.08
C SER A 348 -10.03 9.33 -2.31
N ARG A 349 -10.56 10.51 -2.63
CA ARG A 349 -10.49 11.65 -1.74
C ARG A 349 -11.26 11.21 -0.51
N GLU A 350 -10.54 10.85 0.54
CA GLU A 350 -11.05 10.85 1.91
C GLU A 350 -11.82 12.15 2.10
N GLY A 351 -13.13 12.02 1.90
CA GLY A 351 -14.05 13.11 1.73
C GLY A 351 -14.52 13.51 3.10
N ASN A 352 -13.87 14.53 3.64
CA ASN A 352 -14.47 15.36 4.67
C ASN A 352 -15.80 15.92 4.10
N GLY A 353 -16.90 15.24 4.38
CA GLY A 353 -18.21 15.54 3.78
C GLY A 353 -19.25 14.49 4.09
N VAL A 354 -19.82 14.55 5.29
CA VAL A 354 -21.06 13.84 5.62
C VAL A 354 -22.13 14.20 4.59
N ALA A 355 -22.39 13.31 3.64
CA ALA A 355 -23.59 13.35 2.83
C ALA A 355 -24.77 12.97 3.72
N VAL A 356 -25.30 13.96 4.45
CA VAL A 356 -26.61 13.84 5.10
C VAL A 356 -27.64 13.63 3.98
N PRO A 357 -28.41 12.52 3.97
CA PRO A 357 -29.50 12.38 3.02
C PRO A 357 -30.55 13.45 3.35
N GLU A 358 -30.79 14.41 2.46
CA GLU A 358 -31.91 15.33 2.63
C GLU A 358 -33.24 14.54 2.60
N PRO A 359 -34.17 14.80 3.53
CA PRO A 359 -35.45 14.08 3.62
C PRO A 359 -36.45 14.42 2.49
N SER A 360 -36.02 15.10 1.44
CA SER A 360 -36.87 15.62 0.36
C SER A 360 -37.21 14.56 -0.72
N MET A 361 -36.52 13.42 -0.79
CA MET A 361 -36.87 12.36 -1.77
C MET A 361 -37.98 11.40 -1.32
N LEU A 362 -38.25 11.29 -0.01
CA LEU A 362 -39.37 10.47 0.50
C LEU A 362 -40.75 11.16 0.37
N GLY A 363 -40.79 12.48 0.19
CA GLY A 363 -42.03 13.23 -0.02
C GLY A 363 -42.57 13.21 -1.46
N MET A 364 -41.72 12.93 -2.45
CA MET A 364 -42.11 13.06 -3.87
C MET A 364 -42.72 11.76 -4.45
N LEU A 365 -42.53 10.61 -3.80
CA LEU A 365 -43.15 9.34 -4.22
C LEU A 365 -44.57 9.13 -3.66
N MET A 366 -45.01 9.89 -2.65
CA MET A 366 -46.39 9.80 -2.12
C MET A 366 -47.39 10.77 -2.79
N SER A 367 -46.94 11.74 -3.59
CA SER A 367 -47.82 12.70 -4.27
C SER A 367 -48.27 12.26 -5.68
N LEU A 368 -47.67 11.20 -6.25
CA LEU A 368 -48.08 10.62 -7.55
C LEU A 368 -49.07 9.45 -7.42
N GLY A 369 -49.25 8.86 -6.23
CA GLY A 369 -50.20 7.76 -5.99
C GLY A 369 -51.65 8.16 -5.71
N LEU A 370 -51.92 9.44 -5.38
CA LEU A 370 -53.25 9.93 -4.97
C LEU A 370 -54.02 10.71 -6.06
N LEU A 371 -53.46 10.87 -7.26
CA LEU A 371 -54.13 11.51 -8.40
C LEU A 371 -54.73 10.52 -9.42
N ALA A 372 -54.54 9.21 -9.24
CA ALA A 372 -55.05 8.18 -10.16
C ALA A 372 -56.36 7.48 -9.71
N SER A 373 -56.87 7.72 -8.50
CA SER A 373 -58.07 7.04 -7.98
C SER A 373 -59.31 7.93 -7.85
N GLY A 374 -59.25 9.18 -8.30
CA GLY A 374 -60.28 10.20 -8.02
C GLY A 374 -61.03 10.75 -9.23
N ARG A 375 -61.36 9.97 -10.27
CA ARG A 375 -62.28 10.46 -11.35
C ARG A 375 -62.88 9.33 -12.21
N ARG A 376 -63.93 8.69 -11.72
CA ARG A 376 -65.03 8.20 -12.59
C ARG A 376 -66.37 8.61 -11.99
N ARG A 377 -66.77 9.84 -12.32
CA ARG A 377 -68.11 10.35 -12.08
C ARG A 377 -68.99 9.96 -13.27
N GLN A 378 -70.12 9.36 -12.93
CA GLN A 378 -71.24 9.02 -13.81
C GLN A 378 -71.57 10.14 -14.79
N VAL A 379 -71.77 9.79 -16.07
CA VAL A 379 -72.65 10.55 -16.96
C VAL A 379 -73.56 9.55 -17.67
N ARG A 380 -74.84 9.57 -17.27
CA ARG A 380 -75.98 9.04 -18.02
C ARG A 380 -75.98 9.67 -19.41
N ASN A 381 -76.16 8.85 -20.44
CA ASN A 381 -76.95 9.25 -21.60
C ASN A 381 -77.63 8.01 -22.18
N GLY A 382 -78.95 8.01 -22.10
CA GLY A 382 -79.79 7.03 -22.75
C GLY A 382 -79.79 7.26 -24.25
N CYS A 383 -79.64 6.19 -25.01
CA CYS A 383 -80.03 6.12 -26.40
C CYS A 383 -81.06 5.00 -26.55
N SER A 384 -82.20 5.40 -27.09
CA SER A 384 -83.34 4.56 -27.50
C SER A 384 -82.91 3.58 -28.60
N ARG A 385 -83.47 2.35 -28.57
CA ARG A 385 -84.42 1.84 -29.58
C ARG A 385 -84.28 0.32 -29.84
N MET A 386 -85.42 -0.38 -29.63
CA MET A 386 -85.88 -1.65 -30.25
C MET A 386 -85.08 -2.93 -29.95
N ASP A 387 -85.65 -4.11 -29.69
CA ASP A 387 -87.02 -4.59 -29.88
C ASP A 387 -87.20 -5.97 -29.21
N LYS A 388 -88.47 -6.33 -28.99
CA LYS A 388 -89.07 -7.67 -28.74
C LYS A 388 -89.00 -8.27 -27.32
N VAL A 389 -90.00 -8.98 -26.79
CA VAL A 389 -91.43 -9.27 -27.06
C VAL A 389 -91.90 -10.12 -25.84
N GLY A 390 -93.17 -10.00 -25.43
CA GLY A 390 -93.88 -11.02 -24.62
C GLY A 390 -94.33 -10.54 -23.24
N GLU A 391 -95.60 -10.14 -23.05
CA GLU A 391 -96.74 -10.99 -22.58
C GLU A 391 -96.79 -11.09 -21.04
N VAL A 392 -97.87 -10.90 -20.26
CA VAL A 392 -99.32 -10.66 -20.42
C VAL A 392 -99.77 -9.92 -19.15
N MET A 393 -100.67 -8.94 -19.26
CA MET A 393 -101.50 -8.42 -18.18
C MET A 393 -102.93 -8.86 -18.42
N ARG A 394 -103.61 -9.40 -17.39
CA ARG A 394 -105.07 -9.32 -17.27
C ARG A 394 -105.46 -9.33 -15.79
N ASP A 395 -106.12 -8.27 -15.39
CA ASP A 395 -106.98 -8.20 -14.21
C ASP A 395 -108.45 -8.26 -14.69
N ARG A 396 -109.31 -8.86 -13.87
CA ARG A 396 -110.79 -8.81 -13.83
C ARG A 396 -111.59 -9.28 -15.05
N ARG A 397 -112.19 -10.46 -14.90
CA ARG A 397 -113.55 -10.58 -14.32
C ARG A 397 -113.62 -11.79 -13.41
#